data_AF-A6EAX6-F1
#
_entry.id   AF-A6EAX6-F1
#
_cell.length_a   1.000
_cell.length_b   1.000
_cell.length_c   1.000
_cell.angle_alpha   90.00
_cell.angle_beta   90.00
_cell.angle_gamma   90.00
#
_symmetry.space_group_name_H-M   'P 1'
#
loop_
_entity.id
_entity.type
_entity.pdbx_description
1 polymer ?
#
loop_
_entity_poly.entity_id
_entity_poly.type
_entity_poly.pdbx_seq_one_letter_code
_entity_poly.pdbx_strand_id
1 'polypeptide(L)'
;MSIHSGKNRLFVYDMKQRKVIASGLCAHGIGGGSTAMKPVYSNAVGSNCSSLGKYKLGKRAYSNWGIHVHYKMHGLERSNSNAFRRIIVLHSYSPVSAKEIYPSTLFNVSAGCPVVADDTMRKIDTLIRSGEKNILLWIYE
;
A
#
# COMPACT_ATOMS: atom_id res chain seq x y z
N MET A 1 10.37 -3.81 13.57
CA MET A 1 9.86 -5.21 13.63
C MET A 1 9.09 -5.43 12.35
N SER A 2 9.66 -6.11 11.36
CA SER A 2 9.02 -6.25 10.05
C SER A 2 8.09 -7.47 10.01
N ILE A 3 6.80 -7.26 9.71
CA ILE A 3 5.87 -8.36 9.46
C ILE A 3 6.13 -8.94 8.06
N HIS A 4 6.27 -10.26 7.97
CA HIS A 4 6.50 -10.99 6.71
C HIS A 4 5.42 -10.66 5.66
N SER A 5 5.79 -10.57 4.38
CA SER A 5 4.84 -10.18 3.30
C SER A 5 3.69 -11.16 3.08
N GLY A 6 3.87 -12.42 3.48
CA GLY A 6 2.83 -13.44 3.50
C GLY A 6 1.86 -13.37 4.69
N LYS A 7 2.05 -12.43 5.62
CA LYS A 7 1.15 -12.16 6.76
C LYS A 7 0.49 -10.80 6.61
N ASN A 8 -0.61 -10.59 7.32
CA ASN A 8 -1.32 -9.32 7.36
C ASN A 8 -0.40 -8.23 7.91
N ARG A 9 -0.07 -7.26 7.05
CA ARG A 9 0.87 -6.16 7.36
C ARG A 9 0.41 -4.79 6.91
N LEU A 10 -0.76 -4.72 6.28
CA LEU A 10 -1.51 -3.47 6.12
C LEU A 10 -2.68 -3.51 7.08
N PHE A 11 -2.89 -2.40 7.78
CA PHE A 11 -3.94 -2.24 8.76
C PHE A 11 -4.68 -0.94 8.51
N VAL A 12 -6.00 -1.01 8.52
CA VAL A 12 -6.90 0.15 8.54
C VAL A 12 -7.32 0.34 9.99
N TYR A 13 -6.91 1.45 10.58
CA TYR A 13 -7.17 1.77 11.98
C TYR A 13 -8.17 2.93 12.07
N ASP A 14 -9.28 2.69 12.76
CA ASP A 14 -10.25 3.73 13.07
C ASP A 14 -9.78 4.48 14.33
N MET A 15 -9.42 5.75 14.15
CA MET A 15 -8.93 6.61 15.23
C MET A 15 -10.00 6.97 16.25
N LYS A 16 -11.28 7.01 15.86
CA LYS A 16 -12.40 7.31 16.77
C LYS A 16 -12.73 6.10 17.63
N GLN A 17 -12.82 4.92 17.01
CA GLN A 17 -13.11 3.67 17.71
C GLN A 17 -11.87 3.03 18.35
N ARG A 18 -10.68 3.56 18.04
CA ARG A 18 -9.37 3.09 18.52
C ARG A 18 -9.12 1.61 18.24
N LYS A 19 -9.53 1.12 17.06
CA LYS A 19 -9.41 -0.30 16.69
C LYS A 19 -9.01 -0.50 15.24
N VAL A 20 -8.37 -1.63 14.95
CA VAL A 20 -8.17 -2.10 13.57
C VAL A 20 -9.50 -2.60 13.03
N ILE A 21 -9.94 -2.05 11.89
CA ILE A 21 -11.22 -2.40 11.23
C ILE A 21 -11.02 -3.18 9.93
N ALA A 22 -9.81 -3.19 9.37
CA ALA A 22 -9.43 -4.10 8.30
C ALA A 22 -7.93 -4.38 8.37
N SER A 23 -7.54 -5.55 7.89
CA SER A 23 -6.14 -5.90 7.68
C SER A 23 -6.00 -6.65 6.36
N GLY A 24 -4.77 -6.77 5.86
CA GLY A 24 -4.50 -7.52 4.65
C GLY A 24 -3.02 -7.67 4.34
N LEU A 25 -2.75 -8.53 3.36
CA LEU A 25 -1.45 -8.59 2.71
C LEU A 25 -1.16 -7.28 1.97
N CYS A 26 0.13 -6.94 1.87
CA CYS A 26 0.56 -5.76 1.14
C CYS A 26 1.89 -6.04 0.44
N ALA A 27 2.01 -5.74 -0.84
CA ALA A 27 3.27 -5.87 -1.58
C ALA A 27 4.21 -4.69 -1.33
N HIS A 28 5.51 -4.89 -1.54
CA HIS A 28 6.49 -3.80 -1.69
C HIS A 28 7.09 -3.79 -3.10
N GLY A 29 7.77 -2.69 -3.45
CA GLY A 29 8.45 -2.53 -4.73
C GLY A 29 9.68 -3.42 -4.90
N ILE A 30 9.91 -3.88 -6.13
CA ILE A 30 11.05 -4.74 -6.50
C ILE A 30 12.37 -4.01 -6.76
N GLY A 31 12.35 -2.67 -6.74
CA GLY A 31 13.49 -1.85 -7.11
C GLY A 31 14.73 -2.01 -6.22
N GLY A 32 15.88 -1.62 -6.75
CA GLY A 32 17.12 -1.48 -5.96
C GLY A 32 17.69 -2.80 -5.41
N GLY A 33 17.35 -3.95 -5.99
CA GLY A 33 17.75 -5.26 -5.48
C GLY A 33 16.94 -5.74 -4.28
N SER A 34 15.71 -5.22 -4.12
CA SER A 34 14.78 -5.69 -3.10
C SER A 34 14.55 -7.20 -3.24
N THR A 35 14.47 -7.88 -2.11
CA THR A 35 14.01 -9.27 -2.03
C THR A 35 12.84 -9.35 -1.06
N ALA A 36 12.12 -10.48 -1.06
CA ALA A 36 11.03 -10.70 -0.13
C ALA A 36 11.44 -10.56 1.35
N MET A 37 12.69 -10.93 1.69
CA MET A 37 13.23 -10.87 3.05
C MET A 37 13.95 -9.56 3.37
N LYS A 38 14.52 -8.90 2.34
CA LYS A 38 15.30 -7.67 2.48
C LYS A 38 14.78 -6.63 1.49
N PRO A 39 13.71 -5.90 1.86
CA PRO A 39 13.19 -4.81 1.03
C PRO A 39 14.20 -3.67 0.96
N VAL A 40 14.22 -2.97 -0.17
CA VAL A 40 14.99 -1.74 -0.37
C VAL A 40 14.02 -0.60 -0.61
N TYR A 41 14.24 0.51 0.09
CA TYR A 41 13.41 1.70 -0.01
C TYR A 41 14.14 2.82 -0.72
N SER A 42 13.44 3.56 -1.57
CA SER A 42 13.99 4.73 -2.26
C SER A 42 12.88 5.70 -2.65
N ASN A 43 13.17 7.00 -2.55
CA ASN A 43 12.31 8.09 -3.00
C ASN A 43 12.71 8.60 -4.41
N ALA A 44 13.71 7.99 -5.04
CA ALA A 44 14.15 8.41 -6.37
C ALA A 44 13.11 8.06 -7.43
N VAL A 45 12.92 8.96 -8.40
CA VAL A 45 12.02 8.72 -9.55
C VAL A 45 12.58 7.57 -10.38
N GLY A 46 11.70 6.64 -10.80
CA GLY A 46 12.10 5.45 -11.56
C GLY A 46 12.80 4.35 -10.75
N SER A 47 12.94 4.48 -9.43
CA SER A 47 13.66 3.48 -8.62
C SER A 47 12.96 2.13 -8.51
N ASN A 48 11.66 2.07 -8.78
CA ASN A 48 10.77 0.92 -8.52
C ASN A 48 10.76 0.40 -7.06
N CYS A 49 11.36 1.15 -6.12
CA CYS A 49 11.33 0.83 -4.70
C CYS A 49 10.08 1.41 -4.04
N SER A 50 9.62 0.82 -2.95
CA SER A 50 8.69 1.51 -2.05
C SER A 50 9.40 2.69 -1.35
N SER A 51 8.63 3.66 -0.87
CA SER A 51 9.15 4.74 -0.03
C SER A 51 8.56 4.64 1.36
N LEU A 52 9.39 4.81 2.39
CA LEU A 52 8.93 4.82 3.77
C LEU A 52 8.27 6.16 4.11
N GLY A 53 7.38 6.12 5.08
CA GLY A 53 6.81 7.28 5.72
C GLY A 53 5.29 7.40 5.58
N LYS A 54 4.79 8.57 5.98
CA LYS A 54 3.38 8.92 6.00
C LYS A 54 2.93 9.50 4.67
N TYR A 55 1.73 9.13 4.27
CA TYR A 55 1.09 9.52 3.02
C TYR A 55 -0.33 9.97 3.27
N LYS A 56 -0.75 10.99 2.53
CA LYS A 56 -2.16 11.35 2.38
C LYS A 56 -2.71 10.70 1.11
N LEU A 57 -3.84 10.01 1.23
CA LEU A 57 -4.57 9.54 0.05
C LEU A 57 -5.22 10.72 -0.68
N GLY A 58 -4.98 10.80 -1.98
CA GLY A 58 -5.52 11.82 -2.87
C GLY A 58 -6.88 11.43 -3.44
N LYS A 59 -7.18 11.95 -4.64
CA LYS A 59 -8.46 11.68 -5.30
C LYS A 59 -8.55 10.22 -5.78
N ARG A 60 -9.76 9.66 -5.70
CA ARG A 60 -10.14 8.40 -6.32
C ARG A 60 -10.07 8.53 -7.84
N ALA A 61 -9.47 7.54 -8.52
CA ALA A 61 -9.38 7.49 -9.97
C ALA A 61 -9.46 6.04 -10.48
N TYR A 62 -9.63 5.88 -11.79
CA TYR A 62 -9.71 4.57 -12.45
C TYR A 62 -8.35 3.87 -12.44
N SER A 63 -8.35 2.55 -12.20
CA SER A 63 -7.17 1.69 -12.27
C SER A 63 -7.35 0.61 -13.34
N ASN A 64 -6.27 0.26 -14.02
CA ASN A 64 -6.26 -0.92 -14.91
C ASN A 64 -6.21 -2.25 -14.14
N TRP A 65 -6.07 -2.19 -12.81
CA TRP A 65 -5.85 -3.35 -11.95
C TRP A 65 -6.95 -3.51 -10.92
N GLY A 66 -7.15 -4.77 -10.49
CA GLY A 66 -8.01 -5.13 -9.37
C GLY A 66 -9.43 -4.61 -9.55
N ILE A 67 -9.97 -3.92 -8.55
CA ILE A 67 -11.34 -3.42 -8.57
C ILE A 67 -11.57 -2.17 -9.44
N HIS A 68 -10.62 -1.84 -10.31
CA HIS A 68 -10.62 -0.65 -11.17
C HIS A 68 -10.60 0.70 -10.45
N VAL A 69 -10.04 0.72 -9.24
CA VAL A 69 -9.94 1.92 -8.41
C VAL A 69 -8.53 2.06 -7.87
N HIS A 70 -8.01 3.28 -7.89
CA HIS A 70 -6.82 3.64 -7.12
C HIS A 70 -6.97 5.00 -6.44
N TYR A 71 -6.11 5.24 -5.45
CA TYR A 71 -5.95 6.53 -4.80
C TYR A 71 -4.51 6.99 -4.93
N LYS A 72 -4.29 8.12 -5.60
CA LYS A 72 -2.93 8.66 -5.77
C LYS A 72 -2.41 9.21 -4.44
N MET A 73 -1.16 8.91 -4.11
CA MET A 73 -0.60 9.17 -2.79
C MET A 73 0.27 10.43 -2.80
N HIS A 74 0.09 11.26 -1.77
CA HIS A 74 0.93 12.42 -1.50
C HIS A 74 1.84 12.09 -0.32
N GLY A 75 3.15 12.14 -0.53
CA GLY A 75 4.12 11.97 0.55
C GLY A 75 4.08 13.16 1.51
N LEU A 76 4.15 12.88 2.80
CA LEU A 76 4.15 13.89 3.88
C LEU A 76 5.52 14.04 4.54
N GLU A 77 6.53 13.28 4.09
CA GLU A 77 7.87 13.22 4.68
C GLU A 77 8.96 13.26 3.60
N ARG A 78 10.18 13.64 3.96
CA ARG A 78 11.30 13.74 3.01
C ARG A 78 11.62 12.40 2.34
N SER A 79 11.40 11.30 3.04
CA SER A 79 11.59 9.92 2.55
C SER A 79 10.58 9.50 1.48
N ASN A 80 9.50 10.26 1.27
CA ASN A 80 8.46 9.94 0.28
C ASN A 80 7.94 11.16 -0.50
N SER A 81 8.64 12.29 -0.45
CA SER A 81 8.23 13.56 -1.08
C SER A 81 8.01 13.47 -2.59
N ASN A 82 8.61 12.50 -3.30
CA ASN A 82 8.39 12.31 -4.74
C ASN A 82 7.21 11.39 -5.06
N ALA A 83 6.48 10.85 -4.08
CA ALA A 83 5.43 9.84 -4.29
C ALA A 83 4.41 10.25 -5.36
N PHE A 84 3.95 11.50 -5.34
CA PHE A 84 2.98 11.98 -6.32
C PHE A 84 3.57 12.05 -7.74
N ARG A 85 4.82 12.52 -7.87
CA ARG A 85 5.55 12.59 -9.15
C ARG A 85 5.85 11.20 -9.70
N ARG A 86 6.08 10.24 -8.81
CA ARG A 86 6.33 8.83 -9.11
C ARG A 86 5.07 8.03 -9.40
N ILE A 87 3.90 8.65 -9.35
CA ILE A 87 2.60 8.00 -9.55
C ILE A 87 2.44 6.82 -8.58
N ILE A 88 2.88 7.00 -7.33
CA ILE A 88 2.61 6.03 -6.27
C ILE A 88 1.12 6.12 -5.93
N VAL A 89 0.44 4.98 -6.02
CA VAL A 89 -1.00 4.85 -5.79
C VAL A 89 -1.29 3.68 -4.87
N LEU A 90 -2.32 3.78 -4.05
CA LEU A 90 -2.93 2.63 -3.38
C LEU A 90 -3.94 1.99 -4.33
N HIS A 91 -3.77 0.71 -4.63
CA HIS A 91 -4.68 -0.05 -5.47
C HIS A 91 -4.69 -1.53 -5.09
N SER A 92 -5.66 -2.28 -5.63
CA SER A 92 -5.64 -3.73 -5.56
C SER A 92 -5.11 -4.38 -6.83
N TYR A 93 -4.83 -5.67 -6.70
CA TYR A 93 -4.52 -6.57 -7.80
C TYR A 93 -5.10 -7.95 -7.49
N SER A 94 -5.96 -8.48 -8.37
CA SER A 94 -6.76 -9.68 -8.09
C SER A 94 -5.96 -10.94 -7.74
N PRO A 95 -4.73 -11.16 -8.25
CA PRO A 95 -3.86 -12.26 -7.78
C PRO A 95 -3.36 -12.15 -6.33
N VAL A 96 -3.49 -10.98 -5.69
CA VAL A 96 -3.15 -10.84 -4.26
C VAL A 96 -4.24 -11.50 -3.42
N SER A 97 -3.86 -12.55 -2.69
CA SER A 97 -4.75 -13.29 -1.80
C SER A 97 -5.31 -12.40 -0.68
N ALA A 98 -6.61 -12.56 -0.39
CA ALA A 98 -7.25 -11.96 0.78
C ALA A 98 -6.92 -12.68 2.11
N LYS A 99 -6.36 -13.89 2.03
CA LYS A 99 -5.91 -14.70 3.18
C LYS A 99 -4.38 -14.71 3.26
N GLU A 100 -3.86 -14.86 4.47
CA GLU A 100 -2.42 -15.04 4.67
C GLU A 100 -1.89 -16.25 3.88
N ILE A 101 -0.69 -16.09 3.33
CA ILE A 101 -0.03 -17.10 2.49
C ILE A 101 1.28 -17.61 3.09
N TYR A 102 1.61 -17.17 4.30
CA TYR A 102 2.82 -17.61 5.01
C TYR A 102 2.91 -19.14 5.06
N PRO A 103 4.07 -19.75 4.77
CA PRO A 103 5.40 -19.14 4.62
C PRO A 103 5.72 -18.54 3.24
N SER A 104 4.80 -18.59 2.28
CA SER A 104 4.99 -17.96 0.97
C SER A 104 5.07 -16.43 1.08
N THR A 105 5.66 -15.80 0.06
CA THR A 105 5.90 -14.35 0.03
C THR A 105 5.05 -13.66 -1.03
N LEU A 106 4.73 -12.40 -0.78
CA LEU A 106 4.05 -11.53 -1.74
C LEU A 106 5.09 -10.59 -2.38
N PHE A 107 5.83 -11.11 -3.35
CA PHE A 107 6.95 -10.43 -4.03
C PHE A 107 6.75 -10.44 -5.56
N ASN A 108 7.44 -9.58 -6.29
CA ASN A 108 7.30 -9.40 -7.76
C ASN A 108 5.91 -8.96 -8.25
N VAL A 109 5.08 -8.39 -7.38
CA VAL A 109 3.73 -7.90 -7.75
C VAL A 109 3.61 -6.38 -7.78
N SER A 110 4.69 -5.64 -7.48
CA SER A 110 4.68 -4.18 -7.40
C SER A 110 6.01 -3.54 -7.80
N ALA A 111 5.92 -2.37 -8.46
CA ALA A 111 7.04 -1.48 -8.76
C ALA A 111 7.10 -0.26 -7.81
N GLY A 112 6.58 -0.39 -6.58
CA GLY A 112 6.71 0.62 -5.52
C GLY A 112 5.39 1.04 -4.88
N CYS A 113 4.27 0.85 -5.59
CA CYS A 113 2.92 1.08 -5.05
C CYS A 113 2.56 0.06 -3.95
N PRO A 114 1.87 0.47 -2.88
CA PRO A 114 1.22 -0.49 -1.99
C PRO A 114 0.08 -1.20 -2.72
N VAL A 115 0.19 -2.53 -2.85
CA VAL A 115 -0.79 -3.38 -3.54
C VAL A 115 -1.42 -4.33 -2.54
N VAL A 116 -2.75 -4.35 -2.50
CA VAL A 116 -3.56 -5.18 -1.59
C VAL A 116 -4.52 -6.10 -2.35
N ALA A 117 -5.19 -7.01 -1.64
CA ALA A 117 -6.27 -7.82 -2.19
C ALA A 117 -7.49 -6.97 -2.55
N ASP A 118 -8.29 -7.43 -3.52
CA ASP A 118 -9.51 -6.75 -3.95
C ASP A 118 -10.50 -6.51 -2.79
N ASP A 119 -10.69 -7.49 -1.92
CA ASP A 119 -11.59 -7.36 -0.75
C ASP A 119 -11.12 -6.28 0.23
N THR A 120 -9.82 -6.21 0.49
CA THR A 120 -9.23 -5.16 1.33
C THR A 120 -9.43 -3.79 0.69
N MET A 121 -9.24 -3.68 -0.62
CA MET A 121 -9.41 -2.42 -1.34
C MET A 121 -10.88 -1.98 -1.41
N ARG A 122 -11.85 -2.90 -1.54
CA ARG A 122 -13.28 -2.56 -1.48
C ARG A 122 -13.67 -1.99 -0.12
N LYS A 123 -13.15 -2.57 0.97
CA LYS A 123 -13.37 -2.06 2.33
C LYS A 123 -12.81 -0.65 2.47
N ILE A 124 -11.56 -0.44 2.03
CA ILE A 124 -10.92 0.88 2.04
C ILE A 124 -11.74 1.87 1.19
N ASP A 125 -12.04 1.56 -0.07
CA ASP A 125 -12.82 2.42 -0.99
C ASP A 125 -14.16 2.83 -0.37
N THR A 126 -14.86 1.89 0.26
CA THR A 126 -16.14 2.15 0.94
C THR A 126 -15.98 3.15 2.09
N LEU A 127 -14.94 2.99 2.92
CA LEU A 127 -14.64 3.91 4.02
C LEU A 127 -14.27 5.31 3.52
N ILE A 128 -13.48 5.41 2.44
CA ILE A 128 -13.12 6.72 1.88
C ILE A 128 -14.38 7.42 1.34
N ARG A 129 -15.25 6.67 0.65
CA ARG A 129 -16.48 7.20 0.04
C ARG A 129 -17.54 7.60 1.07
N SER A 130 -17.58 6.99 2.25
CA SER A 130 -18.55 7.34 3.31
C SER A 130 -18.24 8.66 4.03
N GLY A 131 -17.16 9.35 3.66
CA GLY A 131 -16.88 10.71 4.11
C GLY A 131 -15.63 10.87 4.98
N GLU A 132 -14.86 9.80 5.21
CA GLU A 132 -13.55 9.93 5.86
C GLU A 132 -12.52 10.54 4.91
N LYS A 133 -12.43 11.88 4.92
CA LYS A 133 -11.55 12.64 4.01
C LYS A 133 -10.07 12.67 4.43
N ASN A 134 -9.73 12.17 5.61
CA ASN A 134 -8.39 12.27 6.20
C ASN A 134 -7.81 10.88 6.51
N ILE A 135 -7.62 10.07 5.47
CA ILE A 135 -6.98 8.76 5.61
C ILE A 135 -5.46 8.94 5.48
N LEU A 136 -4.77 8.59 6.57
CA LEU A 136 -3.33 8.50 6.64
C LEU A 136 -2.91 7.07 6.31
N LEU A 137 -2.05 6.92 5.31
CA LEU A 137 -1.36 5.66 5.06
C LEU A 137 0.08 5.80 5.55
N TRP A 138 0.55 4.86 6.37
CA TRP A 138 1.92 4.86 6.87
C TRP A 138 2.64 3.59 6.44
N ILE A 139 3.70 3.76 5.66
CA ILE A 139 4.63 2.68 5.29
C ILE A 139 5.82 2.75 6.25
N TYR A 140 6.06 1.69 7.00
CA TYR A 140 7.12 1.61 8.01
C TYR A 140 7.89 0.28 7.86
N GLU A 141 9.04 0.19 8.52
CA GLU A 141 9.91 -1.00 8.59
C GLU A 141 9.91 -1.64 10.00
#